data_AF-A0A2Y9AWU2-F1
#
_entry.id   AF-A0A2Y9AWU2-F1
#
_cell.length_a   1.000
_cell.length_b   1.000
_cell.length_c   1.000
_cell.angle_alpha   90.00
_cell.angle_beta   90.00
_cell.angle_gamma   90.00
#
_symmetry.space_group_name_H-M   'P 1'
#
loop_
_entity.id
_entity.type
_entity.pdbx_description
1 polymer ?
#
loop_
_entity_poly.entity_id
_entity_poly.type
_entity_poly.pdbx_seq_one_letter_code
_entity_poly.pdbx_strand_id
1 'polypeptide(L)' 'MPTYRIEKRPKMAARQGQYCVIGMDGRILRRGHDLKTVLRVLECKLIRAVE' A
#
# COMPACT_ATOMS: atom_id res chain seq x y z
N MET A 1 7.68 2.42 -16.46
CA MET A 1 6.29 2.54 -15.97
C MET A 1 6.33 2.79 -14.47
N PRO A 2 5.52 3.73 -13.93
CA PRO A 2 5.50 3.98 -12.49
C PRO A 2 4.80 2.83 -11.77
N THR A 3 5.58 1.97 -11.12
CA THR A 3 5.06 0.80 -10.41
C THR A 3 4.90 1.15 -8.93
N TYR A 4 3.65 1.12 -8.44
CA TYR A 4 3.37 1.14 -7.01
C TYR A 4 3.35 -0.30 -6.50
N ARG A 5 3.97 -0.56 -5.34
CA ARG A 5 3.94 -1.88 -4.70
C ARG A 5 3.09 -1.83 -3.45
N ILE A 6 2.21 -2.81 -3.30
CA ILE A 6 1.45 -3.02 -2.08
C ILE A 6 2.07 -4.20 -1.36
N GLU A 7 2.44 -4.02 -0.10
CA GLU A 7 2.95 -5.11 0.73
C GLU A 7 2.03 -5.34 1.93
N LYS A 8 1.74 -6.62 2.20
CA LYS A 8 1.09 -7.04 3.43
C LYS A 8 2.14 -7.34 4.50
N ARG A 9 2.16 -6.56 5.58
CA ARG A 9 3.05 -6.72 6.73
C ARG A 9 2.25 -7.11 7.98
N PRO A 10 1.90 -8.39 8.16
CA PRO A 10 1.05 -8.85 9.27
C PRO A 10 1.69 -8.62 10.64
N LYS A 11 3.03 -8.60 10.73
CA LYS A 11 3.77 -8.26 11.97
C LYS A 11 3.47 -6.85 12.49
N MET A 12 2.99 -5.95 11.63
CA MET A 12 2.64 -4.56 11.97
C MET A 12 1.12 -4.34 12.08
N ALA A 13 0.32 -5.42 11.95
CA ALA A 13 -1.14 -5.33 11.90
C ALA A 13 -1.74 -4.66 13.13
N ALA A 14 -1.17 -4.86 14.32
CA ALA A 14 -1.65 -4.24 15.56
C ALA A 14 -1.13 -2.81 15.80
N ARG A 15 -0.17 -2.33 15.00
CA ARG A 15 0.49 -1.03 15.22
C ARG A 15 0.13 0.02 14.17
N GLN A 16 0.52 -0.25 12.93
CA GLN A 16 0.41 0.74 11.84
C GLN A 16 -0.40 0.21 10.65
N GLY A 17 -1.04 -0.96 10.83
CA GLY A 17 -1.82 -1.62 9.81
C GLY A 17 -1.05 -2.71 9.07
N GLN A 18 -1.81 -3.68 8.57
CA GLN A 18 -1.27 -4.84 7.86
C GLN A 18 -0.93 -4.54 6.40
N TYR A 19 -1.35 -3.41 5.83
CA TYR A 19 -1.10 -3.04 4.44
C TYR A 19 -0.29 -1.75 4.33
N CYS A 20 0.63 -1.72 3.38
CA CYS A 20 1.38 -0.51 3.05
C CYS A 20 1.56 -0.34 1.54
N VAL A 21 1.50 0.90 1.08
CA VAL A 21 1.77 1.31 -0.30
C VAL A 21 3.15 1.94 -0.37
N ILE A 22 3.96 1.44 -1.28
CA ILE A 22 5.31 1.89 -1.55
C ILE A 22 5.35 2.50 -2.95
N GLY A 23 5.83 3.74 -3.03
CA GLY A 23 6.08 4.47 -4.27
C GLY A 23 7.38 4.04 -4.94
N MET A 24 7.64 4.58 -6.13
CA MET A 24 8.81 4.23 -6.96
C MET A 24 10.15 4.52 -6.27
N ASP A 25 10.16 5.56 -5.44
CA ASP A 25 11.29 6.06 -4.66
C ASP A 25 11.51 5.28 -3.35
N GLY A 26 10.80 4.15 -3.16
CA GLY A 26 10.85 3.36 -1.92
C GLY A 26 10.15 4.05 -0.75
N ARG A 27 9.54 5.22 -0.97
CA ARG A 27 8.79 5.95 0.04
C ARG A 27 7.44 5.32 0.29
N ILE A 28 6.99 5.41 1.53
CA ILE A 28 5.71 4.85 1.94
C ILE A 28 4.66 5.94 1.79
N LEU A 29 3.73 5.72 0.87
CA LEU A 29 2.67 6.69 0.56
C LEU A 29 1.51 6.57 1.55
N ARG A 30 1.19 5.34 2.00
CA ARG A 30 0.09 5.08 2.93
C ARG A 30 0.30 3.76 3.67
N ARG A 31 -0.20 3.68 4.91
CA ARG A 31 -0.34 2.44 5.68
C ARG A 31 -1.76 2.35 6.25
N GLY A 32 -2.26 1.14 6.46
CA GLY A 32 -3.60 0.94 7.02
C GLY A 32 -3.95 -0.51 7.30
N HIS A 33 -4.99 -0.69 8.11
CA HIS A 33 -5.50 -2.01 8.49
C HIS A 33 -6.36 -2.64 7.39
N ASP A 34 -6.93 -1.79 6.54
CA ASP A 34 -7.85 -2.17 5.48
C ASP A 34 -7.26 -1.84 4.10
N LEU A 35 -7.36 -2.80 3.19
CA LEU A 35 -6.79 -2.70 1.85
C LEU A 35 -7.50 -1.62 1.03
N LYS A 36 -8.84 -1.53 1.13
CA LYS A 36 -9.65 -0.56 0.38
C LYS A 36 -9.29 0.87 0.75
N THR A 37 -9.09 1.12 2.05
CA THR A 37 -8.64 2.41 2.57
C THR A 37 -7.25 2.82 2.06
N VAL A 38 -6.35 1.84 1.93
CA VAL A 38 -4.97 2.06 1.45
C VAL A 38 -4.94 2.26 -0.07
N LEU A 39 -5.80 1.54 -0.80
CA LEU A 39 -5.98 1.66 -2.25
C LEU A 39 -6.57 3.00 -2.66
N ARG A 40 -7.37 3.66 -1.81
CA ARG A 40 -8.00 4.95 -2.14
C ARG A 40 -7.02 6.07 -2.49
N VAL A 41 -5.79 6.03 -1.94
CA VAL A 41 -4.71 6.98 -2.31
C VAL A 41 -4.29 6.81 -3.77
N LEU A 42 -4.48 5.60 -4.29
CA LEU A 42 -4.08 5.19 -5.61
C LEU A 42 -5.29 5.00 -6.55
N GLU A 43 -6.55 5.10 -6.09
CA GLU A 43 -7.73 5.10 -6.95
C GLU A 43 -7.74 6.29 -7.93
N CYS A 44 -7.01 7.37 -7.62
CA CYS A 44 -6.73 8.43 -8.60
C CYS A 44 -5.70 8.03 -9.67
N LYS A 45 -4.99 6.90 -9.52
CA LYS A 45 -3.88 6.45 -10.37
C LYS A 45 -3.82 4.91 -10.45
N LEU A 46 -4.67 4.34 -11.32
CA LEU A 46 -4.70 2.95 -11.85
C LEU A 46 -3.61 1.97 -11.31
N ILE A 47 -4.00 0.84 -10.70
CA ILE A 47 -3.07 -0.09 -10.02
C ILE A 47 -3.31 -1.54 -10.37
N ARG A 48 -2.23 -2.33 -10.35
CA ARG A 48 -2.20 -3.80 -10.41
C ARG A 48 -1.57 -4.35 -9.13
N ALA A 49 -2.24 -5.29 -8.46
CA ALA A 49 -1.70 -5.99 -7.29
C ALA A 49 -0.63 -7.00 -7.73
N VAL A 50 0.45 -7.12 -6.96
CA VAL A 50 1.52 -8.10 -7.17
C VAL A 50 1.64 -8.90 -5.87
N GLU A 51 1.69 -10.23 -5.99
CA GLU A 51 1.75 -11.20 -4.89
C GLU A 51 3.00 -11.05 -4.01
#